data_AF-A0A9E5W306-F1
#
_entry.id   AF-A0A9E5W306-F1
#
_cell.length_a   1.000
_cell.length_b   1.000
_cell.length_c   1.000
_cell.angle_alpha   90.00
_cell.angle_beta   90.00
_cell.angle_gamma   90.00
#
_symmetry.space_group_name_H-M   'P 1'
#
loop_
_entity.id
_entity.type
_entity.pdbx_description
1 polymer ?
#
loop_
_entity_poly.entity_id
_entity_poly.type
_entity_poly.pdbx_seq_one_letter_code
_entity_poly.pdbx_strand_id
1 'polypeptide(L)'
;MIKAYARFLSLCAFDHQEIEENKYKLQQACERLGITTKQVLWAAEEWMPQNYDLELAGIGRLIGIYIREFLQLMDLSPDKSTGWKIIYGTLPSPVPLFLSLKNGVKGKIYTGAPDYIFMTLLKEVKLKAATNCRAALNTKR
;
A
#
# COMPACT_ATOMS: atom_id res chain seq x y z
N MET A 1 2.03 17.55 -9.83
CA MET A 1 2.47 16.79 -8.64
C MET A 1 1.30 16.07 -7.99
N ILE A 2 0.33 16.75 -7.38
CA ILE A 2 -0.83 16.09 -6.73
C ILE A 2 -1.69 15.24 -7.69
N LYS A 3 -1.76 15.63 -8.98
CA LYS A 3 -2.47 14.89 -10.03
C LYS A 3 -1.95 13.45 -10.21
N ALA A 4 -0.68 13.18 -9.94
CA ALA A 4 -0.12 11.83 -10.05
C ALA A 4 -0.71 10.89 -8.97
N TYR A 5 -0.87 11.40 -7.75
CA TYR A 5 -1.49 10.65 -6.65
C TYR A 5 -2.98 10.42 -6.88
N ALA A 6 -3.70 11.43 -7.38
CA ALA A 6 -5.10 11.27 -7.78
C ALA A 6 -5.26 10.21 -8.89
N ARG A 7 -4.37 10.23 -9.89
CA ARG A 7 -4.36 9.23 -10.96
C ARG A 7 -4.10 7.83 -10.41
N PHE A 8 -3.11 7.66 -9.54
CA PHE A 8 -2.82 6.37 -8.91
C PHE A 8 -4.03 5.83 -8.13
N LEU A 9 -4.65 6.66 -7.29
CA LEU A 9 -5.83 6.29 -6.50
C LEU A 9 -7.03 5.90 -7.38
N SER A 10 -7.21 6.55 -8.54
CA SER A 10 -8.28 6.17 -9.47
C SER A 10 -8.14 4.74 -10.02
N LEU A 11 -6.90 4.28 -10.23
CA LEU A 11 -6.64 2.89 -10.68
C LEU A 11 -6.88 1.87 -9.56
N CYS A 12 -6.84 2.34 -8.31
CA CYS A 12 -7.07 1.56 -7.11
C CYS A 12 -8.56 1.55 -6.70
N ALA A 13 -9.47 1.91 -7.61
CA ALA A 13 -10.91 1.94 -7.37
C ALA A 13 -11.33 2.81 -6.17
N PHE A 14 -10.62 3.93 -5.93
CA PHE A 14 -11.11 4.99 -5.06
C PHE A 14 -12.11 5.84 -5.83
N ASP A 15 -13.23 6.20 -5.19
CA ASP A 15 -14.17 7.14 -5.78
C ASP A 15 -13.63 8.59 -5.72
N HIS A 16 -14.35 9.53 -6.35
CA HIS A 16 -13.93 10.92 -6.41
C HIS A 16 -13.76 11.56 -5.02
N GLN A 17 -14.67 11.26 -4.08
CA GLN A 17 -14.59 11.80 -2.73
C GLN A 17 -13.37 11.22 -1.99
N GLU A 18 -13.21 9.90 -2.07
CA GLU A 18 -12.09 9.21 -1.43
C GLU A 18 -10.73 9.66 -2.00
N ILE A 19 -10.65 9.96 -3.30
CA ILE A 19 -9.44 10.52 -3.91
C ILE A 19 -9.09 11.88 -3.29
N GLU A 20 -10.07 12.77 -3.16
CA GLU A 20 -9.85 14.10 -2.59
C GLU A 20 -9.39 14.03 -1.13
N GLU A 21 -9.97 13.12 -0.36
CA GLU A 21 -9.62 12.88 1.05
C GLU A 21 -8.23 12.25 1.22
N ASN A 22 -7.77 11.44 0.27
CA ASN A 22 -6.59 10.58 0.45
C ASN A 22 -5.37 10.97 -0.39
N LYS A 23 -5.50 11.77 -1.46
CA LYS A 23 -4.37 12.14 -2.34
C LYS A 23 -3.20 12.81 -1.60
N TYR A 24 -3.51 13.67 -0.62
CA TYR A 24 -2.49 14.33 0.21
C TYR A 24 -1.90 13.40 1.27
N LYS A 25 -2.71 12.48 1.83
CA LYS A 25 -2.23 11.45 2.76
C LYS A 25 -1.24 10.51 2.06
N LEU A 26 -1.58 10.10 0.84
CA LEU A 26 -0.71 9.26 0.02
C LEU A 26 0.60 9.98 -0.33
N GLN A 27 0.53 11.26 -0.70
CA GLN A 27 1.72 12.06 -0.94
C GLN A 27 2.65 12.08 0.28
N GLN A 28 2.12 12.42 1.46
CA GLN A 28 2.91 12.45 2.70
C GLN A 28 3.49 11.07 3.05
N ALA A 29 2.73 10.01 2.83
CA ALA A 29 3.20 8.64 3.04
C ALA A 29 4.36 8.28 2.09
N CYS A 30 4.24 8.63 0.81
CA CYS A 30 5.31 8.44 -0.17
C CYS A 30 6.56 9.24 0.19
N GLU A 31 6.42 10.51 0.61
CA GLU A 31 7.54 11.35 1.05
C GLU A 31 8.28 10.73 2.25
N ARG A 32 7.55 10.24 3.26
CA ARG A 32 8.14 9.54 4.42
C ARG A 32 8.92 8.27 4.04
N LEU A 33 8.53 7.61 2.95
CA LEU A 33 9.15 6.39 2.45
C LEU A 33 10.20 6.63 1.36
N GLY A 34 10.49 7.89 1.02
CA GLY A 34 11.42 8.25 -0.06
C GLY A 34 10.93 7.86 -1.46
N ILE A 35 9.62 7.67 -1.64
CA ILE A 35 9.00 7.40 -2.94
C ILE A 35 8.75 8.73 -3.64
N THR A 36 9.37 8.92 -4.79
CA THR A 36 9.24 10.15 -5.57
C THR A 36 7.94 10.19 -6.36
N THR A 37 7.43 11.40 -6.64
CA THR A 37 6.26 11.59 -7.51
C THR A 37 6.44 10.93 -8.89
N LYS A 38 7.69 10.89 -9.42
CA LYS A 38 8.00 10.22 -10.68
C LYS A 38 7.77 8.71 -10.60
N GLN A 39 8.13 8.07 -9.49
CA GLN A 39 7.89 6.64 -9.28
C GLN A 39 6.40 6.33 -9.16
N VAL A 40 5.62 7.20 -8.50
CA VAL A 40 4.15 7.05 -8.42
C VAL A 40 3.50 7.17 -9.79
N LEU A 41 3.90 8.17 -10.58
CA LEU A 41 3.40 8.35 -11.93
C LEU A 41 3.76 7.16 -12.82
N TRP A 42 5.02 6.72 -12.77
CA TRP A 42 5.50 5.52 -13.46
C TRP A 42 4.70 4.27 -13.06
N ALA A 43 4.38 4.11 -11.77
CA ALA A 43 3.57 3.00 -11.30
C ALA A 43 2.18 3.01 -11.92
N ALA A 44 1.54 4.18 -11.98
CA ALA A 44 0.19 4.34 -12.51
C ALA A 44 0.11 4.21 -14.05
N GLU A 45 1.09 4.74 -14.77
CA GLU A 45 1.01 4.88 -16.24
C GLU A 45 1.70 3.75 -17.00
N GLU A 46 2.72 3.13 -16.42
CA GLU A 46 3.47 2.06 -17.08
C GLU A 46 3.33 0.73 -16.34
N TRP A 47 3.63 0.71 -15.05
CA TRP A 47 3.82 -0.56 -14.34
C TRP A 47 2.50 -1.30 -14.10
N MET A 48 1.49 -0.64 -13.54
CA MET A 48 0.20 -1.29 -13.26
C MET A 48 -0.46 -1.82 -14.55
N PRO A 49 -0.56 -1.05 -15.65
CA PRO A 49 -1.13 -1.56 -16.90
C PRO A 49 -0.35 -2.73 -17.52
N GLN A 50 0.96 -2.83 -17.29
CA GLN A 50 1.79 -3.93 -17.81
C GLN A 50 1.67 -5.22 -16.99
N ASN A 51 1.33 -5.13 -15.71
CA ASN A 51 1.38 -6.27 -14.78
C ASN A 51 -0.01 -6.72 -14.31
N TYR A 52 -1.03 -5.87 -14.46
CA TYR A 52 -2.39 -6.15 -14.06
C TYR A 52 -3.36 -5.90 -15.21
N ASP A 53 -4.32 -6.81 -15.35
CA ASP A 53 -5.51 -6.56 -16.16
C ASP A 53 -6.45 -5.62 -15.40
N LEU A 54 -6.29 -4.31 -15.65
CA LEU A 54 -7.06 -3.27 -14.98
C LEU A 54 -8.50 -3.15 -15.52
N GLU A 55 -8.86 -3.87 -16.59
CA GLU A 55 -10.25 -3.97 -17.06
C GLU A 55 -11.08 -4.84 -16.11
N LEU A 56 -10.42 -5.79 -15.42
CA LEU A 56 -11.01 -6.55 -14.33
C LEU A 56 -11.14 -5.66 -13.09
N ALA A 57 -12.33 -5.08 -12.90
CA ALA A 57 -12.62 -4.19 -11.77
C ALA A 57 -12.27 -4.76 -10.37
N GLY A 58 -12.24 -6.10 -10.22
CA GLY A 58 -11.81 -6.77 -9.00
C GLY A 58 -10.33 -6.54 -8.65
N ILE A 59 -9.46 -6.39 -9.64
CA ILE A 59 -8.03 -6.16 -9.44
C ILE A 59 -7.79 -4.77 -8.86
N GLY A 60 -8.40 -3.73 -9.45
CA GLY A 60 -8.32 -2.36 -8.93
C GLY A 60 -8.84 -2.26 -7.49
N ARG A 61 -9.94 -2.95 -7.16
CA ARG A 61 -10.48 -3.01 -5.79
C ARG A 61 -9.53 -3.69 -4.81
N LEU A 62 -8.90 -4.81 -5.20
CA LEU A 62 -7.95 -5.52 -4.36
C LEU A 62 -6.74 -4.64 -4.04
N ILE A 63 -6.16 -3.98 -5.05
CA ILE A 63 -5.07 -3.03 -4.86
C ILE A 63 -5.54 -1.87 -3.97
N GLY A 64 -6.76 -1.38 -4.18
CA GLY A 64 -7.40 -0.37 -3.35
C GLY A 64 -7.47 -0.74 -1.87
N ILE A 65 -7.82 -1.97 -1.54
CA ILE A 65 -7.83 -2.47 -0.15
C ILE A 65 -6.44 -2.32 0.48
N TYR A 66 -5.38 -2.73 -0.23
CA TYR A 66 -4.01 -2.62 0.27
C TYR A 66 -3.58 -1.16 0.43
N ILE A 67 -3.98 -0.27 -0.46
CA ILE A 67 -3.66 1.16 -0.35
C ILE A 67 -4.42 1.80 0.82
N ARG A 68 -5.68 1.43 1.08
CA ARG A 68 -6.43 1.91 2.25
C ARG A 68 -5.77 1.45 3.55
N GLU A 69 -5.38 0.18 3.62
CA GLU A 69 -4.70 -0.35 4.80
C GLU A 69 -3.32 0.29 4.98
N PHE A 70 -2.57 0.50 3.90
CA PHE A 70 -1.32 1.26 3.91
C PHE A 70 -1.49 2.69 4.43
N LEU A 71 -2.47 3.43 3.92
CA LEU A 71 -2.76 4.79 4.39
C LEU A 71 -3.16 4.80 5.85
N GLN A 72 -3.95 3.83 6.29
CA GLN A 72 -4.31 3.67 7.69
C GLN A 72 -3.07 3.43 8.56
N LEU A 73 -2.14 2.56 8.15
CA LEU A 73 -0.88 2.34 8.85
C LEU A 73 -0.03 3.60 8.97
N MET A 74 -0.04 4.45 7.94
CA MET A 74 0.72 5.70 7.94
C MET A 74 0.07 6.81 8.77
N ASP A 75 -1.25 6.72 8.99
CA ASP A 75 -2.07 7.60 9.84
C ASP A 75 -2.13 7.12 11.30
N LEU A 76 -1.82 5.83 11.55
CA LEU A 76 -1.59 5.27 12.89
C LEU A 76 -0.28 5.83 13.45
N SER A 77 -0.32 7.11 13.84
CA SER A 77 0.59 7.63 14.84
C SER A 77 0.48 6.72 16.06
N PRO A 78 1.59 6.24 16.66
CA PRO A 78 1.58 5.59 17.97
C PRO A 78 1.26 6.61 19.07
N ASP A 79 0.40 7.59 18.79
CA ASP A 79 -0.07 8.54 19.75
C ASP A 79 -1.02 7.81 20.70
N LYS A 80 -0.43 7.46 21.84
CA LYS A 80 -1.08 6.84 22.99
C LYS A 80 -2.29 7.65 23.48
N SER A 81 -2.43 8.93 23.07
CA SER A 81 -3.57 9.79 23.41
C SER A 81 -4.91 9.31 22.83
N THR A 82 -4.90 8.56 21.72
CA THR A 82 -6.14 8.14 21.03
C THR A 82 -6.82 6.91 21.66
N GLY A 83 -6.13 6.23 22.58
CA GLY A 83 -6.59 5.01 23.25
C GLY A 83 -6.59 3.75 22.38
N TRP A 84 -6.08 3.82 21.15
CA TRP A 84 -5.92 2.65 20.28
C TRP A 84 -4.74 1.78 20.71
N LYS A 85 -4.98 0.47 20.83
CA LYS A 85 -3.92 -0.54 20.96
C LYS A 85 -3.72 -1.19 19.59
N ILE A 86 -2.49 -1.21 19.12
CA ILE A 86 -2.13 -1.67 17.78
C ILE A 86 -1.48 -3.05 17.89
N ILE A 87 -1.97 -4.02 17.13
CA ILE A 87 -1.41 -5.36 17.00
C ILE A 87 -1.05 -5.59 15.55
N TYR A 88 0.24 -5.70 15.28
CA TYR A 88 0.75 -6.16 14.00
C TYR A 88 1.11 -7.63 14.10
N GLY A 89 0.62 -8.44 13.18
CA GLY A 89 1.13 -9.80 13.03
C GLY A 89 1.89 -9.93 11.72
N THR A 90 2.72 -10.95 11.65
CA THR A 90 3.58 -11.25 10.49
C THR A 90 3.21 -12.60 9.89
N LEU A 91 3.27 -12.73 8.57
CA LEU A 91 2.98 -13.97 7.89
C LEU A 91 4.10 -15.02 8.10
N PRO A 92 3.72 -16.30 8.26
CA PRO A 92 2.35 -16.80 8.38
C PRO A 92 1.78 -16.54 9.78
N SER A 93 0.70 -15.75 9.88
CA SER A 93 -0.07 -15.59 11.11
C SER A 93 -1.46 -16.19 10.92
N PRO A 94 -1.92 -17.09 11.82
CA PRO A 94 -3.26 -17.65 11.71
C PRO A 94 -4.32 -16.56 11.85
N VAL A 95 -5.19 -16.42 10.86
CA VAL A 95 -6.35 -15.51 10.90
C VAL A 95 -7.17 -15.63 12.20
N PRO A 96 -7.40 -16.83 12.78
CA PRO A 96 -8.11 -16.97 14.05
C PRO A 96 -7.46 -16.21 15.23
N LEU A 97 -6.14 -16.02 15.22
CA LEU A 97 -5.43 -15.28 16.27
C LEU A 97 -5.86 -13.81 16.27
N PHE A 98 -5.86 -13.16 15.10
CA PHE A 98 -6.27 -11.76 14.96
C PHE A 98 -7.74 -11.56 15.33
N LEU A 99 -8.62 -12.48 14.90
CA LEU A 99 -10.04 -12.43 15.24
C LEU A 99 -10.27 -12.60 16.74
N SER A 100 -9.56 -13.53 17.38
CA SER A 100 -9.66 -13.76 18.84
C SER A 100 -9.18 -12.55 19.63
N LEU A 101 -8.11 -11.88 19.19
CA LEU A 101 -7.60 -10.66 19.82
C LEU A 101 -8.57 -9.47 19.65
N LYS A 102 -9.14 -9.32 18.46
CA LYS A 102 -10.15 -8.28 18.17
C LYS A 102 -11.42 -8.47 19.01
N ASN A 103 -11.84 -9.72 19.21
CA ASN A 103 -13.08 -10.03 19.91
C ASN A 103 -12.91 -10.20 21.44
N GLY A 104 -11.71 -10.58 21.89
CA GLY A 104 -11.44 -10.93 23.29
C GLY A 104 -11.00 -9.77 24.18
N VAL A 105 -10.57 -8.65 23.60
CA VAL A 105 -10.05 -7.52 24.37
C VAL A 105 -11.04 -6.37 24.38
N LYS A 106 -11.34 -5.85 25.58
CA LYS A 106 -12.13 -4.63 25.76
C LYS A 106 -11.29 -3.41 25.42
N GLY A 107 -11.74 -2.61 24.44
CA GLY A 107 -11.09 -1.35 24.04
C GLY A 107 -11.00 -1.19 22.53
N LYS A 108 -10.39 -0.08 22.09
CA LYS A 108 -10.14 0.18 20.66
C LYS A 108 -8.88 -0.56 20.23
N ILE A 109 -9.03 -1.66 19.50
CA ILE A 109 -7.89 -2.42 18.95
C ILE A 109 -7.89 -2.40 17.44
N TYR A 110 -6.74 -2.05 16.90
CA TYR A 110 -6.41 -2.23 15.50
C TYR A 110 -5.56 -3.49 15.34
N THR A 111 -5.97 -4.37 14.44
CA THR A 111 -5.20 -5.55 14.03
C THR A 111 -4.90 -5.43 12.54
N GLY A 112 -3.64 -5.58 12.14
CA GLY A 112 -3.23 -5.57 10.73
C GLY A 112 -2.03 -6.47 10.47
N ALA A 113 -1.78 -6.76 9.19
CA ALA A 113 -0.61 -7.52 8.73
C ALA A 113 0.25 -6.61 7.84
N PRO A 114 0.97 -5.62 8.43
CA PRO A 114 1.70 -4.63 7.66
C PRO A 114 2.78 -5.25 6.78
N ASP A 115 3.36 -6.37 7.21
CA ASP A 115 4.35 -7.12 6.46
C ASP A 115 3.77 -7.71 5.15
N TYR A 116 2.51 -8.16 5.15
CA TYR A 116 1.83 -8.62 3.95
C TYR A 116 1.60 -7.48 2.97
N ILE A 117 1.20 -6.30 3.46
CA ILE A 117 1.04 -5.10 2.65
C ILE A 117 2.38 -4.65 2.09
N PHE A 118 3.43 -4.62 2.91
CA PHE A 118 4.78 -4.29 2.46
C PHE A 118 5.29 -5.30 1.44
N MET A 119 5.09 -6.61 1.65
CA MET A 119 5.46 -7.64 0.69
C MET A 119 4.65 -7.56 -0.59
N THR A 120 3.39 -7.14 -0.56
CA THR A 120 2.56 -7.06 -1.76
C THR A 120 2.82 -5.75 -2.53
N LEU A 121 3.01 -4.63 -1.84
CA LEU A 121 3.24 -3.32 -2.47
C LEU A 121 4.72 -3.08 -2.84
N LEU A 122 5.68 -3.40 -1.95
CA LEU A 122 7.10 -3.10 -2.20
C LEU A 122 7.82 -4.17 -3.02
N LYS A 123 7.37 -5.44 -3.01
CA LYS A 123 7.98 -6.47 -3.88
C LYS A 123 7.81 -6.11 -5.35
N GLU A 124 6.66 -5.54 -5.69
CA GLU A 124 6.37 -5.06 -7.04
C GLU A 124 7.21 -3.85 -7.45
N VAL A 125 7.49 -2.93 -6.52
CA VAL A 125 8.41 -1.80 -6.74
C VAL A 125 9.89 -2.26 -6.82
N LYS A 126 10.30 -3.24 -6.00
CA LYS A 126 11.67 -3.78 -5.96
C LYS A 126 11.99 -4.76 -7.09
N LEU A 127 11.00 -5.39 -7.72
CA LEU A 127 11.26 -6.29 -8.85
C LEU A 127 12.00 -5.55 -9.97
N LYS A 128 11.70 -4.27 -10.23
CA LYS A 128 12.44 -3.49 -11.23
C LYS A 128 13.88 -3.14 -10.82
N ALA A 129 14.18 -3.00 -9.52
CA ALA A 129 15.57 -2.84 -9.07
C ALA A 129 16.40 -4.13 -9.35
N ALA A 130 15.80 -5.29 -9.13
CA ALA A 130 16.44 -6.58 -9.43
C ALA A 130 16.53 -6.87 -10.94
N THR A 131 15.50 -6.50 -11.72
CA THR A 131 15.48 -6.68 -13.19
C THR A 131 16.47 -5.74 -13.88
N ASN A 132 16.62 -4.50 -13.38
CA ASN A 132 17.64 -3.56 -13.88
C ASN A 132 19.07 -4.04 -13.54
N CYS A 133 19.29 -4.65 -12.37
CA CYS A 133 20.57 -5.29 -12.06
C CYS A 133 20.86 -6.49 -12.98
N ARG A 134 19.85 -7.31 -13.33
CA ARG A 134 20.01 -8.43 -14.27
C ARG A 134 20.29 -7.97 -15.70
N ALA A 135 19.62 -6.92 -16.18
CA ALA A 135 19.86 -6.34 -17.50
C ALA A 135 21.26 -5.70 -17.62
N ALA A 136 21.73 -5.05 -16.55
CA ALA A 136 23.08 -4.49 -16.48
C ALA A 136 24.20 -5.54 -16.37
N LEU A 137 23.90 -6.75 -15.88
CA LEU A 137 24.84 -7.88 -15.82
C LEU A 137 24.90 -8.66 -17.15
N ASN A 138 23.80 -8.71 -17.92
CA ASN A 138 23.75 -9.42 -19.21
C ASN A 138 24.25 -8.59 -20.40
N THR A 139 24.51 -7.29 -20.23
CA THR A 139 25.12 -6.42 -21.24
C THR A 139 26.65 -6.34 -21.14
N LYS A 140 27.25 -7.06 -20.18
CA LYS A 140 28.70 -7.17 -19.97
C LYS A 140 29.25 -8.56 -20.32
N ARG A 141 28.56 -9.35 -21.14
CA ARG A 141 29.07 -10.60 -21.72
C ARG A 141 29.14 -10.50 -23.22
#